data_AF-A0A1I7XFE1-F1
#
_entry.id   AF-A0A1I7XFE1-F1
#
_cell.length_a   1.000
_cell.length_b   1.000
_cell.length_c   1.000
_cell.angle_alpha   90.00
_cell.angle_beta   90.00
_cell.angle_gamma   90.00
#
_symmetry.space_group_name_H-M   'P 1'
#
loop_
_entity.id
_entity.type
_entity.pdbx_description
1 polymer ?
#
loop_
_entity_poly.entity_id
_entity_poly.type
_entity_poly.pdbx_seq_one_letter_code
_entity_poly.pdbx_strand_id
1 'polypeptide(L)'
;MMQQPSLPADWTYSTYCKRYLDDKLYIPTEYRDEGYKTFGAQDYDKGLLNYPNCKGLKGKEFQHSYRETEIYNRTKEREFELITPHDLHATFKDILYHQYETSFSNYTYRNFLPDSRGSSLLRDFEKGVPRNCKILPISSQYCICQFKKVIVVNSTLEEQLGNFVMDRITEILKTNNVTEQCEPEVLKKVKALLSYDMPHDQLGVSAIYDITFETSPSGAVFQILIRSANGSLELAGSSFTRLNEYGSHGACMSKDTLKPLCYCKKKIIHSK
;
A
#
# COMPACT_ATOMS: atom_id res chain seq x y z
N MET A 1 34.96 32.34 -13.88
CA MET A 1 33.90 32.26 -12.87
C MET A 1 33.73 33.67 -12.30
N MET A 2 32.64 34.36 -12.58
CA MET A 2 32.39 35.68 -11.98
C MET A 2 32.09 35.46 -10.48
N GLN A 3 32.92 36.02 -9.60
CA GLN A 3 32.61 36.07 -8.17
C GLN A 3 31.33 36.88 -8.00
N GLN A 4 30.25 36.23 -7.58
CA GLN A 4 29.06 36.97 -7.16
C GLN A 4 29.43 37.82 -5.93
N PRO A 5 28.97 39.06 -5.86
CA PRO A 5 29.21 39.90 -4.70
C PRO A 5 28.59 39.25 -3.46
N SER A 6 29.30 39.31 -2.33
CA SER A 6 28.80 38.79 -1.06
C SER A 6 27.56 39.59 -0.65
N LEU A 7 26.42 38.91 -0.56
CA LEU A 7 25.22 39.50 0.01
C LEU A 7 25.41 39.63 1.53
N PRO A 8 25.31 40.83 2.11
CA PRO A 8 25.35 40.99 3.56
C PRO A 8 24.14 40.30 4.18
N ALA A 9 24.33 39.65 5.33
CA ALA A 9 23.21 39.07 6.06
C ALA A 9 22.27 40.18 6.55
N ASP A 10 20.97 40.00 6.36
CA ASP A 10 19.97 40.96 6.84
C ASP A 10 20.05 41.14 8.35
N TRP A 11 20.32 40.06 9.09
CA TRP A 11 20.46 40.06 10.55
C TRP A 11 21.79 39.47 11.01
N THR A 12 22.33 40.04 12.08
CA THR A 12 23.46 39.46 12.81
C THR A 12 22.99 38.37 13.78
N TYR A 13 23.89 37.45 14.16
CA TYR A 13 23.59 36.42 15.16
C TYR A 13 23.05 37.00 16.47
N SER A 14 23.57 38.14 16.94
CA SER A 14 23.06 38.81 18.14
C SER A 14 21.63 39.32 17.96
N THR A 15 21.31 39.90 16.79
CA THR A 15 19.98 40.43 16.46
C THR A 15 18.92 39.34 16.38
N TYR A 16 19.32 38.19 15.87
CA TYR A 16 18.46 37.05 15.61
C TYR A 16 18.31 36.12 16.83
N CYS A 17 19.41 35.81 17.52
CA CYS A 17 19.45 34.72 18.51
C CYS A 17 19.26 35.18 19.97
N LYS A 18 19.74 36.38 20.32
CA LYS A 18 19.85 36.81 21.74
C LYS A 18 18.62 37.57 22.28
N ARG A 19 17.62 37.83 21.45
CA ARG A 19 16.38 38.55 21.81
C ARG A 19 15.17 37.84 21.21
N TYR A 20 14.00 38.15 21.75
CA TYR A 20 12.74 37.72 21.18
C TYR A 20 12.43 38.48 19.88
N LEU A 21 11.85 37.79 18.91
CA LEU A 21 11.56 38.30 17.56
C LEU A 21 10.08 38.65 17.35
N ASP A 22 9.27 38.73 18.41
CA ASP A 22 7.84 39.07 18.35
C ASP A 22 7.57 40.48 17.79
N ASP A 23 8.57 41.35 17.72
CA ASP A 23 8.50 42.68 17.08
C ASP A 23 8.77 42.64 15.56
N LYS A 24 9.10 41.47 15.02
CA LYS A 24 9.38 41.25 13.60
C LYS A 24 8.20 40.56 12.95
N LEU A 25 7.91 40.99 11.72
CA LEU A 25 6.90 40.36 10.89
C LEU A 25 7.24 38.88 10.71
N TYR A 26 6.34 38.02 11.17
CA TYR A 26 6.40 36.60 10.91
C TYR A 26 5.03 36.12 10.46
N ILE A 27 4.92 35.73 9.19
CA ILE A 27 3.62 35.50 8.54
C ILE A 27 2.74 34.53 9.37
N PRO A 28 3.22 33.38 9.87
CA PRO A 28 2.39 32.50 10.68
C PRO A 28 1.87 33.10 11.99
N THR A 29 2.59 34.04 12.63
CA THR A 29 2.05 34.71 13.83
C THR A 29 0.94 35.69 13.46
N GLU A 30 1.05 36.40 12.34
CA GLU A 30 -0.03 37.29 11.85
C GLU A 30 -1.32 36.50 11.65
N TYR A 31 -1.27 35.36 10.94
CA TYR A 31 -2.44 34.50 10.75
C TYR A 31 -3.00 33.98 12.09
N ARG A 32 -2.12 33.56 13.00
CA ARG A 32 -2.55 33.08 14.33
C ARG A 32 -3.27 34.19 15.11
N ASP A 33 -2.74 35.40 15.08
CA ASP A 33 -3.24 36.54 15.85
C ASP A 33 -4.55 37.08 15.24
N GLU A 34 -4.76 36.91 13.94
CA GLU A 34 -6.04 37.08 13.22
C GLU A 34 -7.04 35.92 13.46
N GLY A 35 -6.72 34.97 14.34
CA GLY A 35 -7.61 33.88 14.76
C GLY A 35 -7.58 32.64 13.87
N TYR A 36 -6.72 32.58 12.85
CA TYR A 36 -6.53 31.35 12.07
C TYR A 36 -5.85 30.27 12.89
N LYS A 37 -6.19 29.01 12.59
CA LYS A 37 -5.49 27.86 13.14
C LYS A 37 -4.19 27.62 12.39
N THR A 38 -3.07 27.64 13.10
CA THR A 38 -1.74 27.46 12.49
C THR A 38 -1.14 26.09 12.81
N PHE A 39 -0.61 25.43 11.79
CA PHE A 39 0.03 24.12 11.88
C PHE A 39 1.46 24.18 11.32
N GLY A 40 2.44 23.82 12.16
CA GLY A 40 3.84 23.71 11.80
C GLY A 40 4.19 22.30 11.34
N ALA A 41 4.61 22.18 10.07
CA ALA A 41 5.04 20.94 9.44
C ALA A 41 6.53 20.96 9.05
N GLN A 42 7.39 21.58 9.87
CA GLN A 42 8.83 21.68 9.59
C GLN A 42 9.49 20.28 9.61
N ASP A 43 10.30 20.01 8.59
CA ASP A 43 11.01 18.74 8.35
C ASP A 43 12.42 18.70 8.94
N TYR A 44 12.90 19.82 9.51
CA TYR A 44 14.14 19.90 10.29
C TYR A 44 13.89 20.37 11.72
N ASP A 45 14.74 19.94 12.66
CA ASP A 45 14.66 20.29 14.09
C ASP A 45 15.07 21.75 14.35
N LYS A 46 15.82 22.35 13.41
CA LYS A 46 16.26 23.73 13.48
C LYS A 46 15.52 24.55 12.43
N GLY A 47 14.71 25.50 12.90
CA GLY A 47 14.04 26.49 12.07
C GLY A 47 14.66 27.86 12.22
N LEU A 48 14.26 28.79 11.36
CA LEU A 48 14.60 30.20 11.53
C LEU A 48 14.07 30.74 12.87
N LEU A 49 12.96 30.28 13.44
CA LEU A 49 12.55 30.78 14.77
C LEU A 49 12.81 29.82 15.91
N ASN A 50 13.21 28.59 15.58
CA ASN A 50 13.47 27.51 16.50
C ASN A 50 14.89 26.97 16.28
N TYR A 51 15.90 27.76 16.65
CA TYR A 51 17.31 27.37 16.56
C TYR A 51 17.87 27.14 17.98
N PRO A 52 18.68 26.08 18.20
CA PRO A 52 19.23 25.78 19.52
C PRO A 52 19.94 26.99 20.14
N ASN A 53 19.65 27.27 21.42
CA ASN A 53 20.19 28.39 22.19
C ASN A 53 19.76 29.79 21.72
N CYS A 54 18.81 29.90 20.79
CA CYS A 54 18.20 31.17 20.41
C CYS A 54 16.85 31.36 21.10
N LYS A 55 16.50 32.63 21.37
CA LYS A 55 15.25 32.97 22.05
C LYS A 55 13.99 32.81 21.19
N GLY A 56 14.12 32.94 19.86
CA GLY A 56 12.99 32.78 18.93
C GLY A 56 11.84 33.76 19.23
N LEU A 57 10.61 33.25 19.24
CA LEU A 57 9.40 33.97 19.67
C LEU A 57 9.11 33.71 21.15
N LYS A 58 8.43 34.63 21.84
CA LYS A 58 7.94 34.39 23.21
C LYS A 58 6.84 33.32 23.25
N GLY A 59 5.97 33.33 22.25
CA GLY A 59 4.89 32.35 22.08
C GLY A 59 5.28 31.18 21.18
N LYS A 60 4.42 30.14 21.15
CA LYS A 60 4.58 29.06 20.17
C LYS A 60 4.43 29.59 18.75
N GLU A 61 5.37 29.24 17.88
CA GLU A 61 5.36 29.57 16.45
C GLU A 61 4.05 29.15 15.77
N PHE A 62 3.56 27.96 16.12
CA PHE A 62 2.30 27.40 15.63
C PHE A 62 1.46 26.90 16.80
N GLN A 63 0.13 26.96 16.68
CA GLN A 63 -0.77 26.39 17.70
C GLN A 63 -0.69 24.85 17.72
N HIS A 64 -0.49 24.25 16.55
CA HIS A 64 -0.30 22.82 16.37
C HIS A 64 1.05 22.55 15.69
N SER A 65 1.75 21.50 16.12
CA SER A 65 3.01 21.06 15.51
C SER A 65 2.93 19.57 15.24
N TYR A 66 3.55 19.14 14.14
CA TYR A 66 3.70 17.73 13.83
C TYR A 66 4.61 17.01 14.83
N ARG A 67 5.63 17.69 15.38
CA ARG A 67 6.65 17.10 16.24
C ARG A 67 6.28 17.16 17.71
N GLU A 68 6.90 16.27 18.49
CA GLU A 68 6.83 16.23 19.96
C GLU A 68 5.41 15.98 20.53
N THR A 69 4.49 15.51 19.70
CA THR A 69 3.20 15.00 20.16
C THR A 69 3.33 13.51 20.48
N GLU A 70 2.56 13.04 21.46
CA GLU A 70 2.48 11.62 21.78
C GLU A 70 2.03 10.78 20.57
N ILE A 71 1.09 11.29 19.77
CA ILE A 71 0.64 10.66 18.52
C ILE A 71 1.78 10.49 17.52
N TYR A 72 2.62 11.51 17.37
CA TYR A 72 3.80 11.44 16.51
C TYR A 72 4.77 10.37 17.02
N ASN A 73 5.06 10.36 18.32
CA ASN A 73 5.94 9.35 18.93
C ASN A 73 5.40 7.93 18.70
N ARG A 74 4.09 7.72 18.86
CA ARG A 74 3.43 6.42 18.60
C ARG A 74 3.55 5.99 17.15
N THR A 75 3.29 6.90 16.21
CA THR A 75 3.39 6.59 14.78
C THR A 75 4.85 6.30 14.41
N LYS A 76 5.80 7.05 14.99
CA LYS A 76 7.24 6.88 14.79
C LYS A 76 7.74 5.52 15.30
N GLU A 77 7.24 5.04 16.44
CA GLU A 77 7.53 3.68 16.95
C GLU A 77 7.15 2.58 15.95
N ARG A 78 6.26 2.84 14.99
CA ARG A 78 5.80 1.87 13.98
C ARG A 78 6.49 1.99 12.64
N GLU A 79 7.51 2.85 12.51
CA GLU A 79 8.18 3.07 11.24
C GLU A 79 8.87 1.80 10.68
N PHE A 80 9.27 0.88 11.57
CA PHE A 80 9.91 -0.37 11.21
C PHE A 80 8.97 -1.58 11.27
N GLU A 81 7.67 -1.35 11.45
CA GLU A 81 6.66 -2.41 11.47
C GLU A 81 6.08 -2.65 10.07
N LEU A 82 5.65 -3.89 9.81
CA LEU A 82 4.95 -4.22 8.57
C LEU A 82 3.53 -3.64 8.61
N ILE A 83 3.28 -2.62 7.79
CA ILE A 83 2.00 -1.93 7.66
C ILE A 83 1.27 -2.34 6.38
N THR A 84 -0.05 -2.43 6.47
CA THR A 84 -0.95 -2.77 5.35
C THR A 84 -2.01 -1.68 5.14
N PRO A 85 -2.65 -1.62 3.97
CA PRO A 85 -3.81 -0.75 3.75
C PRO A 85 -4.95 -0.98 4.75
N HIS A 86 -5.06 -2.18 5.32
CA HIS A 86 -6.05 -2.48 6.36
C HIS A 86 -5.77 -1.74 7.66
N ASP A 87 -4.50 -1.49 8.00
CA ASP A 87 -4.11 -0.71 9.18
C ASP A 87 -4.45 0.76 8.99
N LEU A 88 -4.28 1.30 7.78
CA LEU A 88 -4.73 2.67 7.45
C LEU A 88 -6.25 2.79 7.59
N HIS A 89 -7.00 1.83 7.05
CA HIS A 89 -8.45 1.78 7.22
C HIS A 89 -8.86 1.68 8.70
N ALA A 90 -8.20 0.84 9.50
CA ALA A 90 -8.42 0.75 10.94
C ALA A 90 -8.08 2.06 11.66
N THR A 91 -6.99 2.72 11.27
CA THR A 91 -6.55 4.01 11.81
C THR A 91 -7.59 5.10 11.55
N PHE A 92 -8.12 5.19 10.32
CA PHE A 92 -9.17 6.17 10.01
C PHE A 92 -10.47 5.89 10.77
N LYS A 93 -10.85 4.61 10.92
CA LYS A 93 -11.99 4.25 11.78
C LYS A 93 -11.74 4.60 13.24
N ASP A 94 -10.55 4.36 13.76
CA ASP A 94 -10.17 4.72 15.12
C ASP A 94 -10.24 6.23 15.35
N ILE A 95 -9.71 7.03 14.42
CA ILE A 95 -9.80 8.50 14.43
C ILE A 95 -11.26 8.95 14.48
N LEU A 96 -12.09 8.41 13.59
CA LEU A 96 -13.47 8.84 13.41
C LEU A 96 -14.39 8.44 14.57
N TYR A 97 -14.20 7.25 15.13
CA TYR A 97 -15.17 6.65 16.05
C TYR A 97 -14.69 6.48 17.49
N HIS A 98 -13.40 6.60 17.79
CA HIS A 98 -12.88 6.25 19.13
C HIS A 98 -11.87 7.25 19.70
N GLN A 99 -10.92 7.74 18.91
CA GLN A 99 -9.85 8.61 19.41
C GLN A 99 -10.38 9.97 19.85
N TYR A 100 -11.40 10.51 19.16
CA TYR A 100 -12.05 11.77 19.51
C TYR A 100 -12.56 11.80 20.95
N GLU A 101 -13.17 10.70 21.42
CA GLU A 101 -13.72 10.58 22.79
C GLU A 101 -12.64 10.76 23.87
N THR A 102 -11.39 10.43 23.53
CA THR A 102 -10.24 10.52 24.41
C THR A 102 -9.31 11.68 24.07
N SER A 103 -9.73 12.61 23.20
CA SER A 103 -8.85 13.67 22.70
C SER A 103 -7.50 13.15 22.20
N PHE A 104 -7.56 11.99 21.52
CA PHE A 104 -6.41 11.27 20.98
C PHE A 104 -5.34 10.84 22.00
N SER A 105 -5.73 10.57 23.26
CA SER A 105 -4.80 10.15 24.31
C SER A 105 -4.83 8.65 24.63
N ASN A 106 -5.74 7.88 24.04
CA ASN A 106 -5.86 6.45 24.32
C ASN A 106 -5.11 5.61 23.28
N TYR A 107 -3.95 5.12 23.69
CA TYR A 107 -3.06 4.30 22.87
C TYR A 107 -3.18 2.81 23.15
N THR A 108 -4.05 2.38 24.06
CA THR A 108 -4.15 0.96 24.41
C THR A 108 -4.63 0.14 23.20
N TYR A 109 -4.11 -1.09 23.09
CA TYR A 109 -4.51 -2.04 22.05
C TYR A 109 -6.02 -2.18 21.98
N ARG A 110 -6.54 -2.20 20.75
CA ARG A 110 -7.96 -2.40 20.46
C ARG A 110 -8.08 -3.35 19.28
N ASN A 111 -8.93 -4.36 19.43
CA ASN A 111 -9.35 -5.19 18.32
C ASN A 111 -10.46 -4.47 17.54
N PHE A 112 -10.28 -4.32 16.22
CA PHE A 112 -11.23 -3.64 15.34
C PHE A 112 -12.14 -4.61 14.57
N LEU A 113 -12.04 -5.92 14.79
CA LEU A 113 -12.95 -6.88 14.18
C LEU A 113 -14.37 -6.75 14.78
N PRO A 114 -15.44 -6.94 13.96
CA PRO A 114 -15.40 -7.28 12.53
C PRO A 114 -15.24 -6.07 11.59
N ASP A 115 -15.25 -4.84 12.13
CA ASP A 115 -15.32 -3.59 11.36
C ASP A 115 -14.07 -3.29 10.52
N SER A 116 -12.90 -3.71 10.96
CA SER A 116 -11.64 -3.61 10.21
C SER A 116 -10.74 -4.79 10.53
N ARG A 117 -9.98 -5.21 9.52
CA ARG A 117 -9.01 -6.32 9.62
C ARG A 117 -7.61 -5.87 10.02
N GLY A 118 -7.35 -4.57 10.10
CA GLY A 118 -6.07 -4.01 10.48
C GLY A 118 -6.03 -3.48 11.91
N SER A 119 -4.88 -2.96 12.30
CA SER A 119 -4.64 -2.32 13.59
C SER A 119 -4.44 -0.81 13.40
N SER A 120 -4.99 0.01 14.29
CA SER A 120 -4.75 1.46 14.25
C SER A 120 -3.27 1.77 14.55
N LEU A 121 -2.66 2.64 13.74
CA LEU A 121 -1.29 3.14 13.93
C LEU A 121 -1.17 4.07 15.15
N LEU A 122 -2.30 4.52 15.71
CA LEU A 122 -2.37 5.37 16.89
C LEU A 122 -2.41 4.57 18.21
N ARG A 123 -2.50 3.24 18.13
CA ARG A 123 -2.62 2.34 19.29
C ARG A 123 -1.51 1.32 19.32
N ASP A 124 -1.29 0.70 20.47
CA ASP A 124 -0.45 -0.47 20.63
C ASP A 124 -0.91 -1.61 19.73
N PHE A 125 0.06 -2.27 19.11
CA PHE A 125 -0.19 -3.55 18.45
C PHE A 125 -0.32 -4.67 19.47
N GLU A 126 -0.92 -5.77 19.05
CA GLU A 126 -1.18 -6.90 19.93
C GLU A 126 0.13 -7.47 20.48
N LYS A 127 0.23 -7.52 21.82
CA LYS A 127 1.46 -7.91 22.49
C LYS A 127 1.80 -9.38 22.19
N GLY A 128 3.03 -9.61 21.74
CA GLY A 128 3.52 -10.96 21.45
C GLY A 128 3.07 -11.52 20.09
N VAL A 129 2.34 -10.74 19.28
CA VAL A 129 1.93 -11.16 17.94
C VAL A 129 2.84 -10.50 16.91
N PRO A 130 3.73 -11.26 16.23
CA PRO A 130 4.61 -10.68 15.23
C PRO A 130 3.81 -10.28 13.99
N ARG A 131 4.20 -9.15 13.39
CA ARG A 131 3.59 -8.66 12.14
C ARG A 131 4.35 -9.21 10.94
N ASN A 132 3.76 -10.21 10.28
CA ASN A 132 4.33 -10.83 9.08
C ASN A 132 3.22 -11.28 8.12
N CYS A 133 3.59 -11.70 6.91
CA CYS A 133 2.62 -12.09 5.87
C CYS A 133 1.74 -13.30 6.23
N LYS A 134 2.09 -14.09 7.25
CA LYS A 134 1.28 -15.23 7.69
C LYS A 134 0.13 -14.78 8.60
N ILE A 135 0.36 -13.71 9.37
CA ILE A 135 -0.57 -13.22 10.40
C ILE A 135 -1.42 -12.07 9.86
N LEU A 136 -0.81 -11.17 9.08
CA LEU A 136 -1.51 -10.03 8.51
C LEU A 136 -2.34 -10.45 7.28
N PRO A 137 -3.44 -9.75 6.96
CA PRO A 137 -4.29 -10.02 5.81
C PRO A 137 -3.64 -9.58 4.48
N ILE A 138 -2.43 -10.07 4.22
CA ILE A 138 -1.66 -9.83 3.00
C ILE A 138 -1.75 -11.10 2.15
N SER A 139 -2.25 -10.97 0.92
CA SER A 139 -2.20 -12.10 -0.01
C SER A 139 -0.75 -12.52 -0.25
N SER A 140 -0.49 -13.82 -0.35
CA SER A 140 0.86 -14.36 -0.58
C SER A 140 1.54 -13.72 -1.79
N GLN A 141 0.77 -13.32 -2.81
CA GLN A 141 1.27 -12.65 -4.03
C GLN A 141 1.85 -11.26 -3.78
N TYR A 142 1.50 -10.60 -2.67
CA TYR A 142 1.99 -9.28 -2.27
C TYR A 142 2.93 -9.34 -1.06
N CYS A 143 3.27 -10.54 -0.61
CA CYS A 143 4.25 -10.67 0.46
C CYS A 143 5.64 -10.26 -0.04
N ILE A 144 6.30 -9.38 0.71
CA ILE A 144 7.61 -8.80 0.35
C ILE A 144 8.75 -9.82 0.50
N CYS A 145 8.52 -10.94 1.22
CA CYS A 145 9.54 -11.96 1.43
C CYS A 145 10.04 -12.54 0.10
N GLN A 146 11.30 -12.25 -0.23
CA GLN A 146 11.96 -12.74 -1.42
C GLN A 146 12.52 -14.13 -1.15
N PHE A 147 11.73 -15.15 -1.46
CA PHE A 147 12.25 -16.50 -1.56
C PHE A 147 12.99 -16.66 -2.90
N LYS A 148 14.04 -17.47 -2.89
CA LYS A 148 14.72 -17.85 -4.13
C LYS A 148 13.73 -18.60 -5.02
N LYS A 149 13.74 -18.29 -6.31
CA LYS A 149 12.89 -18.94 -7.32
C LYS A 149 13.77 -19.76 -8.26
N VAL A 150 13.28 -20.91 -8.66
CA VAL A 150 13.94 -21.84 -9.59
C VAL A 150 13.08 -21.97 -10.83
N ILE A 151 13.69 -21.96 -12.01
CA ILE A 151 12.99 -22.21 -13.27
C ILE A 151 12.57 -23.67 -13.31
N VAL A 152 11.29 -23.91 -13.61
CA VAL A 152 10.76 -25.26 -13.76
C VAL A 152 10.68 -25.57 -15.25
N VAL A 153 11.29 -26.67 -15.68
CA VAL A 153 11.23 -27.16 -17.05
C VAL A 153 10.49 -28.50 -17.05
N ASN A 154 9.16 -28.45 -17.16
CA ASN A 154 8.30 -29.64 -17.18
C ASN A 154 7.02 -29.34 -17.96
N SER A 155 6.93 -29.85 -19.19
CA SER A 155 5.82 -29.58 -20.10
C SER A 155 4.47 -30.06 -19.57
N THR A 156 4.43 -31.22 -18.92
CA THR A 156 3.19 -31.78 -18.35
C THR A 156 2.66 -30.89 -17.23
N LEU A 157 3.57 -30.39 -16.37
CA LEU A 157 3.21 -29.48 -15.30
C LEU A 157 2.79 -28.10 -15.82
N GLU A 158 3.46 -27.58 -16.85
CA GLU A 158 3.07 -26.33 -17.52
C GLU A 158 1.65 -26.41 -18.09
N GLU A 159 1.31 -27.52 -18.76
CA GLU A 159 -0.03 -27.76 -19.30
C GLU A 159 -1.06 -27.89 -18.16
N GLN A 160 -0.76 -28.66 -17.12
CA GLN A 160 -1.63 -28.84 -15.96
C GLN A 160 -1.94 -27.51 -15.26
N LEU A 161 -0.91 -26.71 -14.95
CA LEU A 161 -1.07 -25.42 -14.29
C LEU A 161 -1.71 -24.38 -15.22
N GLY A 162 -1.41 -24.43 -16.51
CA GLY A 162 -2.03 -23.59 -17.53
C GLY A 162 -3.53 -23.82 -17.67
N ASN A 163 -3.97 -25.08 -17.71
CA ASN A 163 -5.39 -25.42 -17.72
C ASN A 163 -6.08 -24.99 -16.42
N PHE A 164 -5.44 -25.25 -15.27
CA PHE A 164 -5.95 -24.85 -13.96
C PHE A 164 -6.23 -23.33 -13.88
N VAL A 165 -5.31 -22.47 -14.34
CA VAL A 165 -5.54 -21.01 -14.28
C VAL A 165 -6.67 -20.55 -15.20
N MET A 166 -6.84 -21.18 -16.37
CA MET A 166 -7.94 -20.85 -17.28
C MET A 166 -9.30 -21.27 -16.72
N ASP A 167 -9.36 -22.43 -16.07
CA ASP A 167 -10.57 -22.88 -15.37
C ASP A 167 -10.96 -21.89 -14.27
N ARG A 168 -9.97 -21.40 -13.49
CA ARG A 168 -10.21 -20.40 -12.45
C ARG A 168 -10.65 -19.04 -13.00
N ILE A 169 -10.08 -18.55 -14.10
CA ILE A 169 -10.56 -17.33 -14.77
C ILE A 169 -12.02 -17.52 -15.19
N THR A 170 -12.33 -18.65 -15.82
CA THR A 170 -13.68 -18.97 -16.30
C THR A 170 -14.69 -19.04 -15.14
N GLU A 171 -14.30 -19.66 -14.03
CA GLU A 171 -15.09 -19.75 -12.81
C GLU A 171 -15.37 -18.38 -12.18
N ILE A 172 -14.37 -17.49 -12.13
CA ILE A 172 -14.55 -16.11 -11.64
C ILE A 172 -15.58 -15.36 -12.48
N LEU A 173 -15.50 -15.47 -13.81
CA LEU A 173 -16.45 -14.82 -14.72
C LEU A 173 -17.88 -15.39 -14.58
N LYS A 174 -17.99 -16.72 -14.43
CA LYS A 174 -19.28 -17.41 -14.19
C LYS A 174 -19.90 -17.01 -12.86
N THR A 175 -19.14 -17.04 -11.77
CA THR A 175 -19.62 -16.69 -10.42
C THR A 175 -20.07 -15.22 -10.33
N ASN A 176 -19.51 -14.34 -11.16
CA ASN A 176 -19.94 -12.95 -11.26
C ASN A 176 -21.05 -12.71 -12.30
N ASN A 177 -21.56 -13.75 -12.97
CA ASN A 177 -22.60 -13.67 -14.00
C ASN A 177 -22.26 -12.74 -15.17
N VAL A 178 -21.00 -12.73 -15.62
CA VAL A 178 -20.52 -11.84 -16.70
C VAL A 178 -20.04 -12.58 -17.95
N THR A 179 -20.15 -13.91 -17.99
CA THR A 179 -19.68 -14.75 -19.11
C THR A 179 -20.31 -14.39 -20.46
N GLU A 180 -21.53 -13.85 -20.47
CA GLU A 180 -22.17 -13.41 -21.72
C GLU A 180 -21.52 -12.16 -22.32
N GLN A 181 -20.95 -11.29 -21.48
CA GLN A 181 -20.35 -10.01 -21.85
C GLN A 181 -18.88 -10.16 -22.27
N CYS A 182 -18.21 -11.22 -21.82
CA CYS A 182 -16.81 -11.50 -22.09
C CYS A 182 -16.65 -12.56 -23.19
N GLU A 183 -15.76 -12.34 -24.14
CA GLU A 183 -15.31 -13.36 -25.08
C GLU A 183 -14.66 -14.53 -24.31
N PRO A 184 -14.89 -15.79 -24.72
CA PRO A 184 -14.19 -16.93 -24.18
C PRO A 184 -12.69 -16.82 -24.42
N GLU A 185 -11.91 -16.87 -23.34
CA GLU A 185 -10.44 -16.87 -23.40
C GLU A 185 -9.91 -18.30 -23.24
N VAL A 186 -8.87 -18.62 -24.00
CA VAL A 186 -8.14 -19.89 -23.90
C VAL A 186 -6.66 -19.62 -23.63
N LEU A 187 -5.98 -20.60 -23.03
CA LEU A 187 -4.53 -20.56 -22.85
C LEU A 187 -3.87 -20.54 -24.23
N LYS A 188 -3.05 -19.53 -24.51
CA LYS A 188 -2.23 -19.47 -25.72
C LYS A 188 -0.87 -20.11 -25.48
N LYS A 189 -0.20 -19.75 -24.37
CA LYS A 189 1.06 -20.37 -23.94
C LYS A 189 1.41 -19.98 -22.51
N VAL A 190 2.16 -20.84 -21.83
CA VAL A 190 2.90 -20.49 -20.61
C VAL A 190 4.19 -19.77 -21.04
N LYS A 191 4.43 -18.57 -20.51
CA LYS A 191 5.61 -17.75 -20.82
C LYS A 191 6.75 -17.99 -19.83
N ALA A 192 6.42 -18.23 -18.57
CA ALA A 192 7.38 -18.57 -17.53
C ALA A 192 6.70 -19.39 -16.44
N LEU A 193 7.43 -20.39 -15.92
CA LEU A 193 7.04 -21.15 -14.75
C LEU A 193 8.21 -21.20 -13.77
N LEU A 194 8.00 -20.65 -12.58
CA LEU A 194 8.97 -20.66 -11.50
C LEU A 194 8.41 -21.39 -10.29
N SER A 195 9.25 -22.09 -9.53
CA SER A 195 8.90 -22.63 -8.22
C SER A 195 9.68 -21.91 -7.13
N TYR A 196 9.05 -21.72 -5.98
CA TYR A 196 9.72 -21.23 -4.78
C TYR A 196 10.65 -22.34 -4.23
N ASP A 197 11.89 -21.98 -3.93
CA ASP A 197 12.87 -22.84 -3.26
C ASP A 197 12.47 -22.98 -1.78
N MET A 198 11.67 -24.01 -1.49
CA MET A 198 11.13 -24.26 -0.16
C MET A 198 12.16 -25.02 0.71
N PRO A 199 12.17 -24.81 2.04
CA PRO A 199 12.98 -25.58 2.97
C PRO A 199 12.80 -27.10 2.80
N HIS A 200 13.87 -27.86 3.07
CA HIS A 200 13.98 -29.27 2.71
C HIS A 200 12.91 -30.18 3.35
N ASP A 201 12.38 -29.77 4.51
CA ASP A 201 11.29 -30.42 5.25
C ASP A 201 9.90 -30.30 4.59
N GLN A 202 9.74 -29.40 3.62
CA GLN A 202 8.49 -29.22 2.85
C GLN A 202 8.60 -29.70 1.40
N LEU A 203 9.78 -30.18 1.01
CA LEU A 203 10.09 -30.57 -0.36
C LEU A 203 9.30 -31.84 -0.74
N GLY A 204 8.43 -31.72 -1.74
CA GLY A 204 7.60 -32.83 -2.25
C GLY A 204 6.21 -32.97 -1.62
N VAL A 205 5.94 -32.29 -0.49
CA VAL A 205 4.60 -32.26 0.14
C VAL A 205 3.81 -31.04 -0.32
N SER A 206 4.48 -29.90 -0.46
CA SER A 206 3.88 -28.67 -0.95
C SER A 206 4.83 -27.89 -1.85
N ALA A 207 4.29 -27.29 -2.90
CA ALA A 207 5.03 -26.41 -3.80
C ALA A 207 4.24 -25.12 -4.04
N ILE A 208 4.95 -24.02 -4.25
CA ILE A 208 4.36 -22.77 -4.72
C ILE A 208 4.95 -22.46 -6.08
N TYR A 209 4.08 -22.35 -7.07
CA TYR A 209 4.42 -22.01 -8.44
C TYR A 209 4.02 -20.57 -8.74
N ASP A 210 4.88 -19.84 -9.44
CA ASP A 210 4.62 -18.53 -10.03
C ASP A 210 4.54 -18.74 -11.54
N ILE A 211 3.32 -18.69 -12.07
CA ILE A 211 3.04 -18.91 -13.48
C ILE A 211 2.75 -17.58 -14.16
N THR A 212 3.46 -17.33 -15.27
CA THR A 212 3.15 -16.26 -16.20
C THR A 212 2.67 -16.86 -17.51
N PHE A 213 1.48 -16.49 -17.97
CA PHE A 213 0.84 -17.09 -19.13
C PHE A 213 0.17 -16.05 -20.02
N GLU A 214 0.03 -16.40 -21.30
CA GLU A 214 -0.63 -15.59 -22.32
C GLU A 214 -1.96 -16.24 -22.73
N THR A 215 -3.02 -15.45 -22.91
CA THR A 215 -4.33 -15.92 -23.37
C THR A 215 -4.68 -15.41 -24.76
N SER A 216 -5.69 -16.04 -25.37
CA SER A 216 -6.24 -15.70 -26.69
C SER A 216 -7.77 -15.70 -26.61
N PRO A 217 -8.47 -14.76 -27.28
CA PRO A 217 -7.97 -13.80 -28.28
C PRO A 217 -7.41 -12.48 -27.74
N SER A 218 -7.58 -12.15 -26.45
CA SER A 218 -7.19 -10.83 -25.93
C SER A 218 -5.69 -10.52 -25.92
N GLY A 219 -4.83 -11.54 -26.06
CA GLY A 219 -3.38 -11.38 -25.88
C GLY A 219 -3.00 -10.97 -24.45
N ALA A 220 -3.85 -11.29 -23.47
CA ALA A 220 -3.57 -10.98 -22.07
C ALA A 220 -2.34 -11.72 -21.58
N VAL A 221 -1.50 -11.03 -20.82
CA VAL A 221 -0.42 -11.65 -20.07
C VAL A 221 -0.75 -11.53 -18.60
N PHE A 222 -0.94 -12.67 -17.94
CA PHE A 222 -1.26 -12.75 -16.52
C PHE A 222 -0.14 -13.41 -15.73
N GLN A 223 -0.06 -13.04 -14.46
CA GLN A 223 0.76 -13.68 -13.44
C GLN A 223 -0.09 -14.04 -12.23
N ILE A 224 0.10 -15.23 -11.68
CA ILE A 224 -0.52 -15.64 -10.41
C ILE A 224 0.31 -16.71 -9.69
N LEU A 225 0.13 -16.79 -8.37
CA LEU A 225 0.71 -17.85 -7.55
C LEU A 225 -0.28 -19.02 -7.38
N ILE A 226 0.22 -20.24 -7.55
CA ILE A 226 -0.52 -21.49 -7.32
C ILE A 226 0.18 -22.27 -6.22
N ARG A 227 -0.58 -22.72 -5.22
CA ARG A 227 -0.12 -23.68 -4.23
C ARG A 227 -0.54 -25.07 -4.67
N SER A 228 0.42 -25.99 -4.69
CA SER A 228 0.18 -27.42 -4.77
C SER A 228 0.40 -28.03 -3.40
N ALA A 229 -0.57 -28.78 -2.87
CA ALA A 229 -0.44 -29.50 -1.61
C ALA A 229 -1.08 -30.89 -1.76
N ASN A 230 -0.31 -31.96 -1.54
CA ASN A 230 -0.82 -33.34 -1.70
C ASN A 230 -1.50 -33.61 -3.06
N GLY A 231 -1.06 -32.94 -4.13
CA GLY A 231 -1.63 -33.04 -5.47
C GLY A 231 -2.87 -32.17 -5.72
N SER A 232 -3.43 -31.48 -4.72
CA SER A 232 -4.47 -30.47 -4.93
C SER A 232 -3.85 -29.13 -5.33
N LEU A 233 -4.49 -28.44 -6.27
CA LEU A 233 -4.08 -27.11 -6.74
C LEU A 233 -5.04 -26.04 -6.22
N GLU A 234 -4.47 -24.99 -5.65
CA GLU A 234 -5.21 -23.84 -5.11
C GLU A 234 -4.54 -22.54 -5.54
N LEU A 235 -5.34 -21.49 -5.72
CA LEU A 235 -4.78 -20.15 -5.91
C LEU A 235 -4.15 -19.68 -4.58
N ALA A 236 -2.86 -19.39 -4.60
CA ALA A 236 -2.16 -18.76 -3.48
C ALA A 236 -2.25 -17.23 -3.51
N GLY A 237 -2.75 -16.70 -4.62
CA GLY A 237 -2.99 -15.29 -4.87
C GLY A 237 -4.45 -14.86 -4.72
N SER A 238 -4.70 -13.60 -4.35
CA SER A 238 -6.04 -13.01 -4.27
C SER A 238 -6.65 -12.68 -5.63
N SER A 239 -5.82 -12.45 -6.65
CA SER A 239 -6.27 -12.03 -7.98
C SER A 239 -5.19 -12.26 -9.02
N PHE A 240 -5.59 -12.46 -10.28
CA PHE A 240 -4.65 -12.49 -11.40
C PHE A 240 -4.07 -11.10 -11.64
N THR A 241 -2.75 -11.00 -11.66
CA THR A 241 -2.06 -9.76 -12.00
C THR A 241 -1.94 -9.66 -13.51
N ARG A 242 -2.60 -8.68 -14.11
CA ARG A 242 -2.47 -8.36 -15.54
C ARG A 242 -1.16 -7.59 -15.77
N LEU A 243 -0.23 -8.16 -16.54
CA LEU A 243 1.11 -7.61 -16.76
C LEU A 243 1.20 -6.66 -17.96
N ASN A 244 0.31 -6.78 -18.94
CA ASN A 244 0.24 -5.88 -20.10
C ASN A 244 -0.99 -4.99 -20.06
N GLU A 245 -0.91 -3.83 -20.72
CA GLU A 245 -2.04 -2.92 -20.84
C GLU A 245 -3.26 -3.63 -21.46
N TYR A 246 -4.45 -3.32 -20.95
CA TYR A 246 -5.71 -3.88 -21.42
C TYR A 246 -6.68 -2.82 -21.98
N GLY A 247 -6.37 -1.53 -21.84
CA GLY A 247 -7.15 -0.43 -22.43
C GLY A 247 -8.67 -0.59 -22.26
N SER A 248 -9.39 -0.63 -23.39
CA SER A 248 -10.85 -0.79 -23.43
C SER A 248 -11.33 -2.25 -23.40
N HIS A 249 -10.44 -3.24 -23.28
CA HIS A 249 -10.81 -4.66 -23.30
C HIS A 249 -11.88 -5.01 -22.25
N GLY A 250 -11.78 -4.44 -21.04
CA GLY A 250 -12.73 -4.69 -19.95
C GLY A 250 -13.85 -3.66 -19.82
N ALA A 251 -14.06 -2.77 -20.80
CA ALA A 251 -14.93 -1.59 -20.65
C ALA A 251 -16.40 -1.91 -20.35
N CYS A 252 -16.87 -3.12 -20.66
CA CYS A 252 -18.20 -3.62 -20.35
C CYS A 252 -18.37 -4.05 -18.88
N MET A 253 -17.29 -4.14 -18.09
CA MET A 253 -17.34 -4.52 -16.68
C MET A 253 -17.54 -3.31 -15.76
N SER A 254 -18.55 -3.39 -14.89
CA SER A 254 -18.77 -2.40 -13.83
C SER A 254 -17.82 -2.57 -12.65
N LYS A 255 -17.46 -3.81 -12.30
CA LYS A 255 -16.51 -4.12 -11.23
C LYS A 255 -15.08 -3.99 -11.74
N ASP A 256 -14.28 -3.14 -11.10
CA ASP A 256 -12.87 -2.91 -11.47
C ASP A 256 -12.01 -4.17 -11.38
N THR A 257 -12.35 -5.10 -10.48
CA THR A 257 -11.64 -6.39 -10.34
C THR A 257 -11.84 -7.33 -11.54
N LEU A 258 -12.87 -7.12 -12.36
CA LEU A 258 -13.17 -7.94 -13.53
C LEU A 258 -12.64 -7.34 -14.83
N LYS A 259 -12.38 -6.02 -14.86
CA LYS A 259 -11.88 -5.32 -16.06
C LYS A 259 -10.60 -5.94 -16.65
N PRO A 260 -9.60 -6.37 -15.85
CA PRO A 260 -8.39 -6.96 -16.41
C PRO A 260 -8.58 -8.37 -16.97
N LEU A 261 -9.63 -9.08 -16.51
CA LEU A 261 -9.94 -10.47 -16.84
C LEU A 261 -10.84 -10.59 -18.07
N CYS A 262 -11.78 -9.67 -18.24
CA CYS A 262 -12.76 -9.71 -19.30
C CYS A 262 -12.23 -9.07 -20.58
N TYR A 263 -12.36 -9.76 -21.71
CA TYR A 263 -12.28 -9.16 -23.03
C TYR A 263 -13.69 -9.03 -23.61
N CYS A 264 -14.19 -7.81 -23.70
CA CYS A 264 -15.59 -7.54 -24.01
C CYS A 264 -15.94 -7.99 -25.43
N LYS A 265 -17.08 -8.68 -25.54
CA LYS A 265 -17.65 -9.02 -26.84
C LYS A 265 -17.95 -7.76 -27.62
N LYS A 266 -17.65 -7.77 -28.91
CA LYS A 266 -18.09 -6.69 -29.80
C LYS A 266 -19.61 -6.75 -29.87
N LYS A 267 -20.29 -5.67 -29.45
CA LYS A 267 -21.72 -5.52 -29.74
C LYS A 267 -21.85 -5.46 -31.26
N ILE A 268 -22.54 -6.43 -31.86
CA ILE A 268 -22.96 -6.35 -33.25
C ILE A 268 -23.98 -5.21 -33.31
N ILE A 269 -23.54 -4.03 -33.75
CA ILE A 269 -24.45 -2.95 -34.10
C ILE A 269 -25.13 -3.40 -35.38
N HIS A 270 -26.33 -3.97 -35.28
CA HIS A 270 -27.21 -4.04 -36.44
C HIS A 270 -27.55 -2.60 -36.81
N SER A 271 -26.90 -2.05 -37.84
CA SER A 271 -27.38 -0.82 -38.46
C SER A 271 -28.74 -1.16 -39.06
N LYS A 272 -29.80 -0.60 -38.48
CA LYS A 272 -31.09 -0.49 -39.13
C LYS A 272 -31.04 0.58 -40.20
#